data_AF-A0A7J9Y2H1-F1
#
_entry.id   AF-A0A7J9Y2H1-F1
#
_cell.length_a   1.000
_cell.length_b   1.000
_cell.length_c   1.000
_cell.angle_alpha   90.00
_cell.angle_beta   90.00
_cell.angle_gamma   90.00
#
_symmetry.space_group_name_H-M   'P 1'
#
loop_
_entity.id
_entity.type
_entity.pdbx_description
1 polymer ?
#
loop_
_entity_poly.entity_id
_entity_poly.type
_entity_poly.pdbx_seq_one_letter_code
_entity_poly.pdbx_strand_id
1 'polypeptide(L)'
;MHNAVMAVLTIRDVPDNVKARLALEARESGKSLQAFLLDVLKRQADFSRNRHLLLTISEDMELRGGAGPEAPSAADVIAEERARRDAQLMGDA
;
A
#
# COMPACT_ATOMS: atom_id res chain seq x y z
N MET A 1 18.97 8.13 -12.16
CA MET A 1 18.83 8.77 -10.84
C MET A 1 17.44 9.40 -10.78
N HIS A 2 16.49 8.80 -10.07
CA HIS A 2 15.17 9.42 -9.89
C HIS A 2 15.35 10.61 -8.96
N ASN A 3 15.36 11.82 -9.54
CA ASN A 3 15.42 13.05 -8.77
C ASN A 3 14.09 13.13 -8.01
N ALA A 4 14.11 12.86 -6.70
CA ALA A 4 12.96 13.07 -5.84
C ALA A 4 12.75 14.58 -5.71
N VAL A 5 12.20 15.21 -6.75
CA VAL A 5 11.84 16.62 -6.73
C VAL A 5 10.83 16.81 -5.62
N MET A 6 11.14 17.72 -4.69
CA MET A 6 10.21 18.15 -3.66
C MET A 6 8.96 18.76 -4.32
N ALA A 7 7.92 17.95 -4.48
CA ALA A 7 6.66 18.36 -5.06
C ALA A 7 5.87 19.19 -4.05
N VAL A 8 5.37 20.34 -4.47
CA VAL A 8 4.50 21.21 -3.68
C VAL A 8 3.10 21.17 -4.28
N LEU A 9 2.10 20.89 -3.44
CA LEU A 9 0.69 20.93 -3.81
C LEU A 9 0.04 22.16 -3.18
N THR A 10 -0.68 22.95 -3.99
CA THR A 10 -1.51 24.05 -3.51
C THR A 10 -2.98 23.73 -3.76
N ILE A 11 -3.78 23.74 -2.70
CA ILE A 11 -5.22 23.57 -2.77
C ILE A 11 -5.84 24.98 -2.72
N ARG A 12 -6.57 25.35 -3.78
CA ARG A 12 -7.25 26.65 -3.88
C ARG A 12 -8.71 26.53 -3.46
N ASP A 13 -9.30 27.68 -3.14
CA ASP A 13 -10.73 27.83 -2.88
C ASP A 13 -11.27 26.91 -1.76
N VAL A 14 -10.44 26.67 -0.74
CA VAL A 14 -10.84 25.90 0.44
C VAL A 14 -11.77 26.75 1.30
N PRO A 15 -13.02 26.32 1.53
CA PRO A 15 -13.94 27.05 2.40
C PRO A 15 -13.38 27.20 3.82
N ASP A 16 -13.59 28.37 4.45
CA ASP A 16 -13.01 28.69 5.75
C ASP A 16 -13.42 27.69 6.85
N ASN A 17 -14.67 27.23 6.82
CA ASN A 17 -15.16 26.22 7.75
C ASN A 17 -14.41 24.88 7.61
N VAL A 18 -14.11 24.46 6.38
CA VAL A 18 -13.36 23.23 6.10
C VAL A 18 -11.92 23.39 6.59
N LYS A 19 -11.28 24.51 6.27
CA LYS A 19 -9.91 24.81 6.73
C LYS A 19 -9.82 24.83 8.25
N ALA A 20 -10.77 25.48 8.92
CA ALA A 20 -10.83 25.57 10.38
C ALA A 20 -10.98 24.18 11.01
N ARG A 21 -11.86 23.33 10.45
CA ARG A 21 -12.06 21.97 10.93
C ARG A 21 -10.80 21.11 10.79
N LEU A 22 -10.16 21.14 9.63
CA LEU A 22 -8.91 20.40 9.38
C LEU A 22 -7.77 20.90 10.27
N ALA A 23 -7.70 22.20 10.53
CA ALA A 23 -6.71 22.78 11.45
C ALA A 23 -6.94 22.33 12.89
N LEU A 24 -8.19 22.22 13.33
CA LEU A 24 -8.53 21.68 14.65
C LEU A 24 -8.07 20.23 14.78
N GLU A 25 -8.43 19.38 13.83
CA GLU A 25 -8.05 17.95 13.83
C GLU A 25 -6.52 17.76 13.79
N ALA A 26 -5.81 18.60 13.04
CA ALA A 26 -4.35 18.59 13.03
C ALA A 26 -3.77 18.91 14.42
N ARG A 27 -4.34 19.90 15.12
CA ARG A 27 -3.91 20.28 16.48
C ARG A 27 -4.22 19.19 17.52
N GLU A 28 -5.40 18.59 17.44
CA GLU A 28 -5.78 17.44 18.27
C GLU A 28 -4.82 16.25 18.07
N SER A 29 -4.28 16.12 16.85
CA SER A 29 -3.28 15.11 16.50
C SER A 29 -1.83 15.53 16.80
N GLY A 30 -1.59 16.70 17.40
CA GLY A 30 -0.25 17.23 17.69
C GLY A 30 0.58 17.58 16.45
N LYS A 31 -0.07 17.81 15.29
CA LYS A 31 0.58 18.03 14.00
C LYS A 31 0.32 19.44 13.47
N SER A 32 1.22 19.93 12.62
CA SER A 32 0.90 21.07 11.77
C SER A 32 -0.16 20.67 10.74
N LEU A 33 -0.96 21.64 10.26
CA LEU A 33 -1.97 21.38 9.22
C LEU A 33 -1.35 20.74 7.97
N GLN A 34 -0.16 21.20 7.56
CA GLN A 34 0.53 20.65 6.40
C GLN A 34 0.93 19.18 6.60
N ALA A 35 1.47 18.83 7.77
CA ALA A 35 1.83 17.44 8.07
C ALA A 35 0.58 16.54 8.14
N PHE A 36 -0.49 17.04 8.75
CA PHE A 36 -1.77 16.33 8.80
C PHE A 36 -2.35 16.07 7.40
N LEU A 37 -2.39 17.08 6.53
CA LEU A 37 -2.89 16.93 5.16
C LEU A 37 -2.01 16.00 4.33
N LEU A 38 -0.68 16.03 4.52
CA LEU A 38 0.21 15.09 3.86
C LEU A 38 -0.12 13.64 4.25
N ASP A 39 -0.41 13.38 5.53
CA ASP A 39 -0.81 12.03 5.98
C ASP A 39 -2.17 11.62 5.43
N VAL A 40 -3.12 12.55 5.29
CA VAL A 40 -4.40 12.29 4.61
C VAL A 40 -4.16 11.91 3.15
N LEU A 41 -3.34 12.66 2.42
CA LEU A 41 -3.02 12.39 1.03
C LEU A 41 -2.31 11.05 0.84
N LYS A 42 -1.34 10.71 1.71
CA LYS A 42 -0.66 9.42 1.69
C LYS A 42 -1.64 8.26 1.88
N ARG A 43 -2.49 8.34 2.91
CA ARG A 43 -3.53 7.34 3.17
C ARG A 43 -4.48 7.18 1.99
N GLN A 44 -4.90 8.29 1.38
CA GLN A 44 -5.77 8.24 0.20
C GLN A 44 -5.08 7.59 -1.01
N ALA A 45 -3.80 7.90 -1.24
CA ALA A 45 -3.01 7.30 -2.32
C ALA A 45 -2.80 5.80 -2.10
N ASP A 46 -2.47 5.39 -0.86
CA ASP A 46 -2.34 3.99 -0.47
C ASP A 46 -3.66 3.23 -0.66
N PHE A 47 -4.77 3.81 -0.21
CA PHE A 47 -6.09 3.20 -0.38
C PHE A 47 -6.45 3.06 -1.86
N SER A 48 -6.19 4.09 -2.67
CA SER A 48 -6.46 4.07 -4.11
C SER A 48 -5.61 3.03 -4.82
N ARG A 49 -4.32 2.90 -4.45
CA ARG A 49 -3.43 1.86 -4.95
C ARG A 49 -3.92 0.46 -4.56
N ASN A 50 -4.29 0.27 -3.30
CA ASN A 50 -4.80 -1.02 -2.82
C ASN A 50 -6.09 -1.39 -3.55
N ARG A 51 -7.02 -0.45 -3.74
CA ARG A 51 -8.25 -0.67 -4.51
C ARG A 51 -7.93 -1.08 -5.96
N HIS A 52 -6.98 -0.40 -6.60
CA HIS A 52 -6.56 -0.75 -7.96
C HIS A 52 -5.95 -2.15 -8.03
N LEU A 53 -5.05 -2.49 -7.10
CA LEU A 53 -4.46 -3.82 -7.01
C LEU A 53 -5.53 -4.91 -6.83
N LEU A 54 -6.49 -4.68 -5.94
CA LEU A 54 -7.59 -5.62 -5.72
C LEU A 54 -8.44 -5.81 -6.99
N LEU A 55 -8.70 -4.73 -7.74
CA LEU A 55 -9.43 -4.82 -9.02
C LEU A 55 -8.63 -5.58 -10.07
N THR A 56 -7.32 -5.34 -10.19
CA THR A 56 -6.47 -6.07 -11.13
C THR A 56 -6.38 -7.55 -10.77
N ILE A 57 -6.26 -7.88 -9.48
CA ILE A 57 -6.27 -9.27 -9.02
C ILE A 57 -7.64 -9.92 -9.30
N SER A 58 -8.76 -9.23 -9.06
CA SER A 58 -10.07 -9.78 -9.38
C SER A 58 -10.23 -10.01 -10.87
N GLU A 59 -9.80 -9.07 -11.72
CA GLU A 59 -9.83 -9.23 -13.17
C GLU A 59 -8.96 -10.41 -13.62
N ASP A 60 -7.73 -10.55 -13.11
CA ASP A 60 -6.84 -11.66 -13.47
C ASP A 60 -7.38 -13.02 -12.99
N MET A 61 -7.98 -13.07 -11.80
CA MET A 61 -8.67 -14.26 -11.30
C MET A 61 -9.91 -14.62 -12.12
N GLU A 62 -10.67 -13.63 -12.60
CA GLU A 62 -11.83 -13.86 -13.49
C GLU A 62 -11.39 -14.31 -14.89
N LEU A 63 -10.30 -13.75 -15.43
CA LEU A 63 -9.82 -14.04 -16.78
C LEU A 63 -9.03 -15.35 -16.88
N ARG A 64 -8.16 -15.62 -15.90
CA ARG A 64 -7.22 -16.75 -15.92
C ARG A 64 -7.64 -17.90 -15.02
N GLY A 65 -8.63 -17.67 -14.14
CA GLY A 65 -8.91 -18.53 -13.01
C GLY A 65 -7.82 -18.35 -11.94
N GLY A 66 -8.22 -18.40 -10.67
CA GLY A 66 -7.25 -18.57 -9.57
C GLY A 66 -6.48 -19.88 -9.69
N ALA A 67 -5.69 -20.21 -8.66
CA ALA A 67 -5.04 -21.53 -8.57
C ALA A 67 -6.11 -22.63 -8.75
N GLY A 68 -6.02 -23.37 -9.87
CA GLY A 68 -6.98 -24.41 -10.22
C GLY A 68 -6.95 -25.57 -9.22
N PRO A 69 -7.88 -26.53 -9.31
CA PRO A 69 -7.94 -27.67 -8.39
C PRO A 69 -6.66 -28.54 -8.39
N GLU A 70 -5.87 -28.48 -9.46
CA GLU A 70 -4.59 -29.18 -9.60
C GLU A 70 -3.38 -28.39 -9.07
N ALA A 71 -3.58 -27.16 -8.61
CA ALA A 71 -2.51 -26.36 -8.05
C ALA A 71 -2.13 -26.87 -6.64
N PRO A 72 -0.83 -26.95 -6.32
CA PRO A 72 -0.39 -27.36 -4.99
C PRO A 72 -0.92 -26.41 -3.92
N SER A 73 -1.18 -26.92 -2.72
CA SER A 73 -1.64 -26.07 -1.64
C SER A 73 -0.56 -25.05 -1.28
N ALA A 74 -0.98 -23.85 -0.88
CA ALA A 74 -0.04 -22.82 -0.44
C ALA A 74 0.86 -23.31 0.72
N ALA A 75 0.34 -24.19 1.57
CA ALA A 75 1.09 -24.79 2.67
C ALA A 75 2.23 -25.69 2.16
N ASP A 76 1.96 -26.52 1.14
CA ASP A 76 2.95 -27.43 0.56
C ASP A 76 4.07 -26.64 -0.12
N VAL A 77 3.72 -25.62 -0.90
CA VAL A 77 4.70 -24.73 -1.56
C VAL A 77 5.61 -24.05 -0.53
N ILE A 78 5.04 -23.52 0.56
CA ILE A 78 5.82 -22.86 1.61
C ILE A 78 6.73 -23.87 2.33
N ALA A 79 6.27 -25.09 2.58
CA ALA A 79 7.05 -26.13 3.23
C ALA A 79 8.23 -26.56 2.36
N GLU A 80 8.01 -26.77 1.07
CA GLU A 80 9.05 -27.13 0.10
C GLU A 80 10.13 -26.05 0.01
N GLU A 81 9.74 -24.78 -0.10
CA GLU A 81 10.69 -23.67 -0.17
C GLU A 81 11.46 -23.45 1.13
N ARG A 82 10.87 -23.79 2.29
CA ARG A 82 11.60 -23.81 3.56
C ARG A 82 12.65 -24.93 3.59
N ALA A 83 12.27 -26.15 3.22
CA ALA A 83 13.19 -27.28 3.16
C ALA A 83 14.35 -27.03 2.18
N ARG A 84 14.06 -26.44 1.01
CA ARG A 84 15.08 -26.04 0.02
C ARG A 84 16.09 -25.05 0.59
N ARG A 85 15.61 -24.02 1.30
CA ARG A 85 16.47 -23.02 1.94
C ARG A 85 17.35 -23.64 3.01
N ASP A 86 16.78 -24.49 3.85
CA ASP A 86 17.52 -25.15 4.94
C ASP A 86 18.60 -26.09 4.38
N ALA A 87 18.30 -26.81 3.29
CA ALA A 87 19.28 -27.63 2.58
C ALA A 87 20.41 -26.81 1.95
N GLN A 88 20.12 -25.63 1.39
CA GLN A 88 21.16 -24.71 0.89
C GLN A 88 22.05 -24.19 2.02
N LEU A 89 21.47 -23.79 3.16
CA LEU A 89 22.22 -23.31 4.31
C LEU A 89 23.07 -24.40 4.98
N MET A 90 22.66 -25.67 4.90
CA MET A 90 23.44 -26.81 5.39
C MET A 90 24.48 -27.34 4.38
N GLY A 91 24.30 -27.06 3.08
CA GLY A 91 25.23 -27.45 2.02
C GLY A 91 26.40 -26.48 1.80
N ASP A 92 26.25 -25.24 2.26
CA ASP A 92 27.29 -24.19 2.21
C ASP A 92 28.20 -24.15 3.47
N ALA A 93 28.19 -25.20 4.29
CA ALA A 93 28.97 -25.34 5.53
C ALA A 93 30.14 -26.33 5.40
#